data_AF-A0A3D9SCK9-F1
#
_entry.id   AF-A0A3D9SCK9-F1
#
_cell.length_a   1.000
_cell.length_b   1.000
_cell.length_c   1.000
_cell.angle_alpha   90.00
_cell.angle_beta   90.00
_cell.angle_gamma   90.00
#
_symmetry.space_group_name_H-M   'P 1'
#
loop_
_entity.id
_entity.type
_entity.pdbx_description
1 polymer ?
#
loop_
_entity_poly.entity_id
_entity_poly.type
_entity_poly.pdbx_seq_one_letter_code
_entity_poly.pdbx_strand_id
1 'polypeptide(L)'
;MNDFKSLIGNKVVIEVSGKRMLPGKLIDVGSDMVVLLHQLRYLYIPLAHVHNLKVDFLGEEGSEGSDQADEPSVGLQVEDMNVAKILQEAKGLFVEIYVSGNKSIHGHLNGIMNDYFTLYSPIYGTVYIATHHMKWLIPYPTSHVPYAKSTGTIPAGQTQSNSAKTLGELFKKEEGKMAVIDLSSASERIGVIKRISGSGMINLIDAEGYSTLHNIVHVKTMVVPK
;
A
#
# COMPACT_ATOMS: atom_id res chain seq x y z
N MET A 1 5.84 23.98 9.09
CA MET A 1 5.33 23.35 10.33
C MET A 1 4.09 22.58 9.96
N ASN A 2 3.95 21.33 10.41
CA ASN A 2 2.76 20.53 10.12
C ASN A 2 1.75 20.80 11.23
N ASP A 3 0.63 21.44 10.91
CA ASP A 3 -0.36 21.93 11.88
C ASP A 3 -0.98 20.78 12.71
N PHE A 4 -0.83 19.54 12.26
CA PHE A 4 -1.29 18.36 12.99
C PHE A 4 -0.41 17.98 14.19
N LYS A 5 0.81 18.53 14.31
CA LYS A 5 1.72 18.18 15.43
C LYS A 5 1.14 18.50 16.80
N SER A 6 0.32 19.56 16.92
CA SER A 6 -0.34 19.92 18.19
C SER A 6 -1.44 18.94 18.60
N LEU A 7 -1.83 18.02 17.73
CA LEU A 7 -2.89 17.04 17.96
C LEU A 7 -2.36 15.65 18.31
N ILE A 8 -1.03 15.48 18.35
CA ILE A 8 -0.39 14.22 18.75
C ILE A 8 -0.86 13.85 20.17
N GLY A 9 -1.27 12.59 20.34
CA GLY A 9 -1.84 12.07 21.58
C GLY A 9 -3.36 12.14 21.67
N ASN A 10 -4.02 12.96 20.84
CA ASN A 10 -5.49 13.10 20.88
C ASN A 10 -6.18 11.97 20.13
N LYS A 11 -7.42 11.67 20.55
CA LYS A 11 -8.37 10.91 19.73
C LYS A 11 -8.82 11.79 18.56
N VAL A 12 -8.69 11.27 17.35
CA VAL A 12 -9.00 11.99 16.11
C VAL A 12 -9.75 11.07 15.16
N VAL A 13 -10.45 11.66 14.21
CA VAL A 13 -10.97 10.97 13.04
C VAL A 13 -10.34 11.58 11.80
N ILE A 14 -9.65 10.75 11.01
CA ILE A 14 -9.02 11.15 9.75
C ILE A 14 -9.93 10.74 8.59
N GLU A 15 -10.34 11.71 7.77
CA GLU A 15 -10.95 11.41 6.48
C GLU A 15 -9.85 11.21 5.44
N VAL A 16 -9.85 10.04 4.79
CA VAL A 16 -8.93 9.72 3.70
C VAL A 16 -9.65 9.54 2.36
N SER A 17 -8.89 9.66 1.27
CA SER A 17 -9.39 9.49 -0.10
C SER A 17 -10.29 8.24 -0.23
N GLY A 18 -11.43 8.41 -0.91
CA GLY A 18 -12.49 7.40 -0.94
C GLY A 18 -13.54 7.56 0.15
N LYS A 19 -13.58 8.72 0.84
CA LYS A 19 -14.55 9.06 1.90
C LYS A 19 -14.52 8.09 3.07
N ARG A 20 -13.33 7.59 3.41
CA ARG A 20 -13.16 6.66 4.52
C ARG A 20 -12.81 7.44 5.78
N MET A 21 -13.54 7.17 6.86
CA MET A 21 -13.30 7.77 8.16
C MET A 21 -12.53 6.78 9.03
N LEU A 22 -11.34 7.17 9.48
CA LEU A 22 -10.46 6.36 10.31
C LEU A 22 -10.37 6.99 11.71
N PRO A 23 -11.15 6.51 12.70
CA PRO A 23 -11.02 6.97 14.07
C PRO A 23 -9.79 6.35 14.73
N GLY A 24 -9.11 7.06 15.61
CA GLY A 24 -7.98 6.49 16.35
C GLY A 24 -7.24 7.53 17.16
N LYS A 25 -6.14 7.11 17.80
CA LYS A 25 -5.24 8.03 18.49
C LYS A 25 -4.14 8.48 17.52
N LEU A 26 -3.95 9.78 17.35
CA LEU A 26 -2.84 10.30 16.56
C LEU A 26 -1.53 10.05 17.32
N ILE A 27 -0.62 9.28 16.74
CA ILE A 27 0.63 8.86 17.39
C ILE A 27 1.78 9.76 16.96
N ASP A 28 1.90 10.04 15.67
CA ASP A 28 2.99 10.84 15.14
C ASP A 28 2.61 11.52 13.81
N VAL A 29 3.34 12.58 13.47
CA VAL A 29 3.16 13.40 12.28
C VAL A 29 4.51 13.73 11.68
N GLY A 30 4.78 13.11 10.54
CA GLY A 30 5.98 13.32 9.73
C GLY A 30 5.86 14.49 8.76
N SER A 31 6.76 14.50 7.78
CA SER A 31 6.79 15.53 6.73
C SER A 31 5.72 15.32 5.65
N ASP A 32 5.43 14.07 5.29
CA ASP A 32 4.45 13.68 4.27
C ASP A 32 3.55 12.51 4.72
N MET A 33 3.52 12.19 6.01
CA MET A 33 2.81 11.03 6.57
C MET A 33 2.30 11.28 8.00
N VAL A 34 1.21 10.60 8.39
CA VAL A 34 0.71 10.54 9.77
C VAL A 34 0.58 9.09 10.24
N VAL A 35 0.72 8.88 11.55
CA VAL A 35 0.52 7.57 12.20
C VAL A 35 -0.69 7.61 13.08
N LEU A 36 -1.65 6.73 12.81
CA LEU A 36 -2.87 6.57 13.59
C LEU A 36 -2.87 5.21 14.26
N LEU A 37 -3.10 5.16 15.57
CA LEU A 37 -3.38 3.91 16.29
C LEU A 37 -4.89 3.67 16.29
N HIS A 38 -5.32 2.65 15.55
CA HIS A 38 -6.71 2.20 15.46
C HIS A 38 -6.79 0.74 15.87
N GLN A 39 -7.55 0.41 16.92
CA GLN A 39 -7.75 -0.98 17.37
C GLN A 39 -6.42 -1.76 17.52
N LEU A 40 -5.44 -1.18 18.22
CA LEU A 40 -4.08 -1.76 18.39
C LEU A 40 -3.23 -1.88 17.11
N ARG A 41 -3.70 -1.33 15.99
CA ARG A 41 -3.00 -1.33 14.70
C ARG A 41 -2.46 0.07 14.37
N TYR A 42 -1.18 0.16 14.02
CA TYR A 42 -0.53 1.37 13.53
C TYR A 42 -0.77 1.51 12.04
N LEU A 43 -1.54 2.52 11.66
CA LEU A 43 -1.81 2.89 10.28
C LEU A 43 -0.87 4.02 9.87
N TYR A 44 -0.02 3.75 8.88
CA TYR A 44 0.88 4.72 8.27
C TYR A 44 0.22 5.31 7.03
N ILE A 45 -0.27 6.55 7.13
CA ILE A 45 -1.15 7.18 6.14
C ILE A 45 -0.41 8.36 5.48
N PRO A 46 -0.13 8.32 4.16
CA PRO A 46 0.44 9.47 3.46
C PRO A 46 -0.49 10.68 3.51
N LEU A 47 0.06 11.86 3.80
CA LEU A 47 -0.68 13.13 3.88
C LEU A 47 -1.37 13.48 2.56
N ALA A 48 -0.82 13.05 1.42
CA ALA A 48 -1.44 13.21 0.10
C ALA A 48 -2.83 12.57 -0.02
N HIS A 49 -3.22 11.72 0.94
CA HIS A 49 -4.55 11.11 0.99
C HIS A 49 -5.41 11.57 2.15
N VAL A 50 -4.86 12.39 3.06
CA VAL A 50 -5.60 12.96 4.19
C VAL A 50 -6.37 14.18 3.70
N HIS A 51 -7.70 14.14 3.76
CA HIS A 51 -8.56 15.25 3.36
C HIS A 51 -8.84 16.19 4.53
N ASN A 52 -9.12 15.65 5.71
CA ASN A 52 -9.25 16.41 6.94
C ASN A 52 -9.00 15.53 8.16
N LEU A 53 -8.70 16.19 9.28
CA LEU A 53 -8.53 15.58 10.59
C LEU A 53 -9.38 16.37 11.59
N LYS A 54 -10.19 15.66 12.37
CA LYS A 54 -11.05 16.25 13.40
C LYS A 54 -10.72 15.63 14.74
N VAL A 55 -10.61 16.44 15.79
CA VAL A 55 -10.50 15.93 17.17
C VAL A 55 -11.86 15.35 17.54
N ASP A 56 -11.85 14.13 18.07
CA ASP A 56 -13.06 13.48 18.56
C ASP A 56 -13.27 13.85 20.03
N PHE A 57 -14.04 14.91 20.26
CA PHE A 57 -14.36 15.41 21.59
C PHE A 57 -15.49 14.61 22.29
N LEU A 58 -16.15 13.68 21.58
CA LEU A 58 -17.33 12.95 22.10
C LEU A 58 -17.01 11.54 22.60
N GLY A 59 -15.75 11.12 22.57
CA GLY A 59 -15.33 9.74 22.88
C GLY A 59 -15.15 9.44 24.37
N GLU A 60 -16.16 9.70 25.21
CA GLU A 60 -16.37 8.98 26.47
C GLU A 60 -17.39 7.85 26.24
N GLU A 61 -16.95 6.63 26.60
CA GLU A 61 -17.71 5.38 26.74
C GLU A 61 -18.46 4.80 25.52
N GLY A 62 -18.03 3.61 25.08
CA GLY A 62 -18.93 2.63 24.46
C GLY A 62 -18.63 2.22 23.01
N SER A 63 -17.60 1.38 22.82
CA SER A 63 -17.80 0.00 22.33
C SER A 63 -16.41 -0.64 22.18
N GLU A 64 -15.94 -1.30 23.24
CA GLU A 64 -15.05 -2.44 23.07
C GLU A 64 -15.88 -3.54 22.40
N GLY A 65 -16.02 -3.42 21.07
CA GLY A 65 -16.52 -4.50 20.25
C GLY A 65 -15.50 -5.62 20.32
N SER A 66 -15.91 -6.72 20.95
CA SER A 66 -15.20 -7.99 20.97
C SER A 66 -14.83 -8.38 19.54
N ASP A 67 -13.52 -8.44 19.28
CA ASP A 67 -12.92 -9.45 18.43
C ASP A 67 -11.49 -9.65 18.94
N GLN A 68 -11.00 -10.87 18.74
CA GLN A 68 -9.92 -11.55 19.47
C GLN A 68 -8.73 -10.65 19.89
N ALA A 69 -8.15 -10.95 21.06
CA ALA A 69 -6.92 -10.33 21.54
C ALA A 69 -5.77 -10.57 20.55
N ASP A 70 -5.71 -9.73 19.52
CA ASP A 70 -4.62 -9.64 18.57
C ASP A 70 -3.47 -8.88 19.23
N GLU A 71 -2.26 -9.41 19.11
CA GLU A 71 -1.06 -8.68 19.49
C GLU A 71 -0.98 -7.35 18.71
N PRO A 72 -0.60 -6.24 19.37
CA PRO A 72 -0.50 -4.96 18.71
C PRO A 72 0.49 -5.03 17.54
N SER A 73 0.13 -4.40 16.41
CA SER A 73 1.05 -4.28 15.28
C SER A 73 2.37 -3.63 15.70
N VAL A 74 3.45 -3.90 14.94
CA VAL A 74 4.75 -3.28 15.24
C VAL A 74 4.72 -1.77 14.91
N GLY A 75 5.03 -0.94 15.90
CA GLY A 75 5.34 0.47 15.69
C GLY A 75 6.74 0.62 15.09
N LEU A 76 6.83 1.26 13.93
CA LEU A 76 8.08 1.60 13.25
C LEU A 76 8.65 2.84 13.91
N GLN A 77 9.89 2.74 14.40
CA GLN A 77 10.59 3.83 15.07
C GLN A 77 11.44 4.57 14.03
N VAL A 78 10.90 5.64 13.45
CA VAL A 78 11.57 6.37 12.37
C VAL A 78 11.67 7.85 12.71
N GLU A 79 12.89 8.35 12.87
CA GLU A 79 13.16 9.78 13.00
C GLU A 79 12.89 10.52 11.69
N ASP A 80 12.31 11.73 11.79
CA ASP A 80 11.90 12.56 10.65
C ASP A 80 11.12 11.76 9.61
N MET A 81 10.03 11.14 10.08
CA MET A 81 9.19 10.21 9.34
C MET A 81 8.72 10.78 8.00
N ASN A 82 8.85 9.95 6.96
CA ASN A 82 8.24 10.17 5.65
C ASN A 82 7.92 8.84 4.97
N VAL A 83 7.13 8.87 3.88
CA VAL A 83 6.70 7.69 3.12
C VAL A 83 7.89 6.81 2.74
N ALA A 84 8.96 7.41 2.20
CA ALA A 84 10.13 6.66 1.74
C ALA A 84 10.83 5.91 2.88
N LYS A 85 11.07 6.57 4.02
CA LYS A 85 11.68 5.96 5.20
C LYS A 85 10.82 4.87 5.80
N ILE A 86 9.50 5.07 5.88
CA ILE A 86 8.57 4.07 6.41
C ILE A 86 8.54 2.83 5.52
N LEU A 87 8.55 3.00 4.19
CA LEU A 87 8.67 1.85 3.28
C LEU A 87 10.00 1.11 3.50
N GLN A 88 11.12 1.84 3.64
CA GLN A 88 12.44 1.23 3.89
C GLN A 88 12.48 0.46 5.20
N GLU A 89 11.94 1.02 6.28
CA GLU A 89 11.88 0.36 7.59
C GLU A 89 10.95 -0.85 7.56
N ALA A 90 9.85 -0.78 6.80
CA ALA A 90 8.92 -1.90 6.63
C ALA A 90 9.43 -3.02 5.70
N LYS A 91 10.61 -2.84 5.07
CA LYS A 91 11.15 -3.82 4.14
C LYS A 91 11.45 -5.15 4.83
N GLY A 92 10.97 -6.24 4.25
CA GLY A 92 11.02 -7.59 4.79
C GLY A 92 9.84 -7.94 5.70
N LEU A 93 9.16 -6.95 6.28
CA LEU A 93 8.00 -7.19 7.13
C LEU A 93 6.82 -7.69 6.30
N PHE A 94 6.00 -8.53 6.94
CA PHE A 94 4.68 -8.83 6.42
C PHE A 94 3.74 -7.65 6.74
N VAL A 95 3.08 -7.13 5.72
CA VAL A 95 2.29 -5.91 5.79
C VAL A 95 0.92 -6.11 5.13
N GLU A 96 -0.05 -5.34 5.58
CA GLU A 96 -1.32 -5.10 4.91
C GLU A 96 -1.26 -3.71 4.25
N ILE A 97 -1.63 -3.63 2.97
CA ILE A 97 -1.58 -2.39 2.19
C ILE A 97 -2.93 -2.11 1.54
N TYR A 98 -3.41 -0.89 1.71
CA TYR A 98 -4.58 -0.37 1.01
C TYR A 98 -4.15 0.54 -0.13
N VAL A 99 -4.64 0.29 -1.34
CA VAL A 99 -4.31 1.07 -2.55
C VAL A 99 -5.55 1.72 -3.14
N SER A 100 -6.58 0.93 -3.47
CA SER A 100 -7.87 1.46 -3.94
C SER A 100 -9.03 0.55 -3.64
N GLY A 101 -10.18 1.14 -3.34
CA GLY A 101 -11.39 0.41 -2.99
C GLY A 101 -11.35 -0.16 -1.58
N ASN A 102 -12.03 -1.28 -1.37
CA ASN A 102 -12.29 -1.84 -0.05
C ASN A 102 -11.45 -3.06 0.33
N LYS A 103 -10.53 -3.46 -0.53
CA LYS A 103 -9.71 -4.65 -0.34
C LYS A 103 -8.26 -4.24 -0.11
N SER A 104 -7.66 -4.83 0.90
CA SER A 104 -6.23 -4.74 1.15
C SER A 104 -5.48 -5.87 0.43
N ILE A 105 -4.18 -5.66 0.26
CA ILE A 105 -3.24 -6.64 -0.26
C ILE A 105 -2.27 -6.97 0.86
N HIS A 106 -2.11 -8.26 1.15
CA HIS A 106 -1.22 -8.76 2.19
C HIS A 106 0.01 -9.42 1.55
N GLY A 107 1.19 -9.21 2.15
CA GLY A 107 2.43 -9.83 1.69
C GLY A 107 3.68 -9.28 2.36
N HIS A 108 4.84 -9.78 1.97
CA HIS A 108 6.13 -9.24 2.41
C HIS A 108 6.55 -8.07 1.53
N LEU A 109 6.85 -6.93 2.13
CA LEU A 109 7.42 -5.79 1.41
C LEU A 109 8.85 -6.15 0.98
N ASN A 110 9.13 -6.15 -0.32
CA ASN A 110 10.38 -6.72 -0.84
C ASN A 110 11.31 -5.65 -1.43
N GLY A 111 10.84 -4.90 -2.42
CA GLY A 111 11.64 -3.91 -3.16
C GLY A 111 10.98 -2.53 -3.13
N ILE A 112 11.80 -1.49 -3.10
CA ILE A 112 11.35 -0.10 -3.09
C ILE A 112 12.13 0.62 -4.19
N MET A 113 11.40 1.15 -5.16
CA MET A 113 11.90 1.82 -6.34
C MET A 113 11.46 3.30 -6.29
N ASN A 114 11.66 4.07 -7.35
CA ASN A 114 11.46 5.53 -7.30
C ASN A 114 10.00 5.92 -7.09
N ASP A 115 9.08 5.28 -7.81
CA ASP A 115 7.65 5.60 -7.82
C ASP A 115 6.74 4.38 -7.60
N TYR A 116 7.33 3.23 -7.28
CA TYR A 116 6.61 2.00 -6.92
C TYR A 116 7.40 1.15 -5.94
N PHE A 117 6.73 0.20 -5.31
CA PHE A 117 7.33 -0.82 -4.47
C PHE A 117 6.74 -2.19 -4.80
N THR A 118 7.39 -3.27 -4.34
CA THR A 118 6.93 -4.64 -4.55
C THR A 118 6.51 -5.29 -3.26
N LEU A 119 5.38 -5.99 -3.35
CA LEU A 119 4.84 -6.84 -2.30
C LEU A 119 4.83 -8.29 -2.81
N TYR A 120 5.45 -9.20 -2.07
CA TYR A 120 5.30 -10.63 -2.32
C TYR A 120 4.05 -11.14 -1.59
N SER A 121 2.95 -11.20 -2.32
CA SER A 121 1.68 -11.69 -1.80
C SER A 121 1.60 -13.22 -1.91
N PRO A 122 1.16 -13.93 -0.85
CA PRO A 122 0.93 -15.38 -0.90
C PRO A 122 -0.13 -15.82 -1.92
N ILE A 123 -1.02 -14.91 -2.32
CA ILE A 123 -2.12 -15.19 -3.25
C ILE A 123 -1.74 -14.79 -4.67
N TYR A 124 -1.12 -13.62 -4.84
CA TYR A 124 -0.91 -13.01 -6.16
C TYR A 124 0.53 -13.07 -6.67
N GLY A 125 1.47 -13.62 -5.88
CA GLY A 125 2.89 -13.54 -6.19
C GLY A 125 3.42 -12.12 -6.04
N THR A 126 4.27 -11.67 -6.97
CA THR A 126 4.81 -10.30 -6.92
C THR A 126 3.79 -9.29 -7.42
N VAL A 127 3.35 -8.40 -6.52
CA VAL A 127 2.51 -7.25 -6.83
C VAL A 127 3.36 -5.99 -6.85
N TYR A 128 3.33 -5.27 -7.96
CA TYR A 128 3.92 -3.93 -8.10
C TYR A 128 2.87 -2.91 -7.71
N ILE A 129 3.20 -2.00 -6.79
CA ILE A 129 2.26 -1.01 -6.25
C ILE A 129 2.84 0.37 -6.44
N ALA A 130 2.12 1.24 -7.14
CA ALA A 130 2.49 2.63 -7.32
C ALA A 130 2.46 3.37 -5.98
N THR A 131 3.56 4.02 -5.61
CA THR A 131 3.75 4.63 -4.28
C THR A 131 2.70 5.71 -4.01
N HIS A 132 2.37 6.52 -5.02
CA HIS A 132 1.38 7.60 -4.90
C HIS A 132 -0.07 7.14 -4.77
N HIS A 133 -0.34 5.84 -4.90
CA HIS A 133 -1.66 5.26 -4.71
C HIS A 133 -1.82 4.52 -3.37
N MET A 134 -0.75 4.36 -2.58
CA MET A 134 -0.82 3.72 -1.26
C MET A 134 -1.59 4.60 -0.26
N LYS A 135 -2.79 4.17 0.15
CA LYS A 135 -3.64 4.89 1.12
C LYS A 135 -3.12 4.74 2.54
N TRP A 136 -2.77 3.53 2.94
CA TRP A 136 -2.04 3.30 4.17
C TRP A 136 -1.41 1.91 4.19
N LEU A 137 -0.39 1.79 5.03
CA LEU A 137 0.33 0.56 5.33
C LEU A 137 0.08 0.18 6.80
N ILE A 138 -0.09 -1.11 7.08
CA ILE A 138 -0.18 -1.65 8.43
C ILE A 138 0.80 -2.83 8.55
N PRO A 139 1.86 -2.72 9.36
CA PRO A 139 2.76 -3.84 9.62
C PRO A 139 2.10 -4.86 10.54
N TYR A 140 2.34 -6.15 10.32
CA TYR A 140 1.95 -7.19 11.27
C TYR A 140 2.98 -7.32 12.40
N PRO A 141 2.59 -7.83 13.58
CA PRO A 141 3.53 -8.26 14.62
C PRO A 141 4.57 -9.25 14.05
N THR A 142 5.84 -9.16 14.48
CA THR A 142 6.89 -10.10 14.04
C THR A 142 6.68 -11.53 14.54
N SER A 143 5.93 -11.68 15.63
CA SER A 143 5.45 -12.94 16.21
C SER A 143 4.31 -13.58 15.41
N HIS A 144 3.62 -12.80 14.58
CA HIS A 144 2.52 -13.30 13.77
C HIS A 144 3.06 -14.08 12.57
N VAL A 145 2.55 -15.30 12.36
CA VAL A 145 2.82 -16.12 11.17
C VAL A 145 1.55 -16.09 10.29
N PRO A 146 1.49 -15.20 9.29
CA PRO A 146 0.31 -15.04 8.46
C PRO A 146 -0.11 -16.37 7.82
N TYR A 147 -1.40 -16.66 7.86
CA TYR A 147 -2.00 -17.89 7.33
C TYR A 147 -1.49 -19.20 7.96
N ALA A 148 -0.84 -19.15 9.13
CA ALA A 148 -0.22 -20.30 9.79
C ALA A 148 0.74 -21.10 8.88
N LYS A 149 1.17 -20.49 7.77
CA LYS A 149 2.21 -21.04 6.92
C LYS A 149 3.51 -20.49 7.47
N SER A 150 4.33 -21.37 8.07
CA SER A 150 5.75 -21.12 8.28
C SER A 150 6.26 -20.32 7.09
N THR A 151 6.93 -19.19 7.34
CA THR A 151 7.63 -18.43 6.33
C THR A 151 8.59 -19.40 5.66
N GLY A 152 8.12 -20.10 4.62
CA GLY A 152 8.97 -20.67 3.61
C GLY A 152 9.83 -19.50 3.22
N THR A 153 11.12 -19.60 3.56
CA THR A 153 12.15 -18.62 3.28
C THR A 153 11.74 -17.84 2.04
N ILE A 154 11.57 -16.50 2.15
CA ILE A 154 11.38 -15.63 0.98
C ILE A 154 12.27 -16.23 -0.09
N PRO A 155 11.74 -16.83 -1.18
CA PRO A 155 12.54 -17.75 -1.96
C PRO A 155 13.81 -17.01 -2.34
N ALA A 156 14.96 -17.53 -1.90
CA ALA A 156 16.25 -16.82 -1.94
C ALA A 156 16.73 -16.49 -3.38
N GLY A 157 15.87 -16.67 -4.39
CA GLY A 157 16.05 -16.27 -5.78
C GLY A 157 14.99 -15.30 -6.33
N GLN A 158 14.17 -14.65 -5.49
CA GLN A 158 13.19 -13.64 -5.94
C GLN A 158 13.54 -12.19 -5.55
N THR A 159 14.79 -11.93 -5.17
CA THR A 159 15.39 -10.61 -5.40
C THR A 159 15.54 -10.45 -6.90
N GLN A 160 14.45 -10.15 -7.62
CA GLN A 160 14.58 -9.61 -8.97
C GLN A 160 15.45 -8.35 -8.81
N SER A 161 16.64 -8.36 -9.40
CA SER A 161 17.35 -7.14 -9.73
C SER A 161 16.47 -6.41 -10.73
N ASN A 162 15.47 -5.69 -10.22
CA ASN A 162 14.57 -4.94 -11.06
C ASN A 162 15.37 -3.75 -11.54
N SER A 163 15.95 -3.89 -12.74
CA SER A 163 16.66 -2.81 -13.43
C SER A 163 15.74 -1.62 -13.72
N ALA A 164 14.43 -1.84 -13.77
CA ALA A 164 13.42 -0.80 -13.83
C ALA A 164 13.36 -0.05 -12.50
N LYS A 165 13.70 1.24 -12.53
CA LYS A 165 13.65 2.16 -11.38
C LYS A 165 12.30 2.85 -11.28
N THR A 166 11.51 2.88 -12.35
CA THR A 166 10.17 3.47 -12.39
C THR A 166 9.11 2.47 -12.86
N LEU A 167 7.85 2.72 -12.52
CA LEU A 167 6.72 1.92 -13.00
C LEU A 167 6.63 1.95 -14.53
N GLY A 168 6.93 3.09 -15.15
CA GLY A 168 6.99 3.22 -16.61
C GLY A 168 8.06 2.34 -17.26
N GLU A 169 9.27 2.32 -16.70
CA GLU A 169 10.33 1.41 -17.13
C GLU A 169 9.95 -0.06 -16.94
N LEU A 170 9.21 -0.36 -15.86
CA LEU A 170 8.72 -1.71 -15.62
C LEU A 170 7.69 -2.12 -16.68
N PHE A 171 6.68 -1.30 -16.96
CA PHE A 171 5.74 -1.56 -18.05
C PHE A 171 6.44 -1.73 -19.40
N LYS A 172 7.48 -0.93 -19.66
CA LYS A 172 8.27 -1.03 -20.89
C LYS A 172 9.01 -2.36 -20.98
N LYS A 173 9.59 -2.82 -19.88
CA LYS A 173 10.29 -4.10 -19.77
C LYS A 173 9.35 -5.30 -19.93
N GLU A 174 8.09 -5.16 -19.50
CA GLU A 174 7.08 -6.21 -19.54
C GLU A 174 6.19 -6.14 -20.81
N GLU A 175 6.55 -5.34 -21.82
CA GLU A 175 5.88 -5.35 -23.13
C GLU A 175 5.86 -6.76 -23.74
N GLY A 176 4.73 -7.13 -24.37
CA GLY A 176 4.47 -8.45 -24.93
C GLY A 176 3.97 -9.48 -23.92
N LYS A 177 3.95 -9.18 -22.62
CA LYS A 177 3.50 -10.10 -21.59
C LYS A 177 2.08 -9.81 -21.14
N MET A 178 1.43 -10.84 -20.61
CA MET A 178 0.15 -10.72 -19.93
C MET A 178 0.35 -10.07 -18.56
N ALA A 179 -0.56 -9.16 -18.20
CA ALA A 179 -0.57 -8.50 -16.90
C ALA A 179 -2.00 -8.32 -16.39
N VAL A 180 -2.13 -8.27 -15.07
CA VAL A 180 -3.30 -7.76 -14.37
C VAL A 180 -2.95 -6.37 -13.85
N ILE A 181 -3.76 -5.38 -14.19
CA ILE A 181 -3.62 -3.99 -13.74
C ILE A 181 -4.78 -3.68 -12.78
N ASP A 182 -4.52 -2.88 -11.75
CA ASP A 182 -5.54 -2.39 -10.81
C ASP A 182 -6.28 -3.52 -10.07
N LEU A 183 -5.50 -4.53 -9.68
CA LEU A 183 -5.90 -5.73 -8.94
C LEU A 183 -6.90 -5.41 -7.82
N SER A 184 -7.95 -6.23 -7.73
CA SER A 184 -8.99 -6.21 -6.69
C SER A 184 -9.77 -4.89 -6.60
N SER A 185 -9.84 -4.13 -7.69
CA SER A 185 -10.61 -2.89 -7.80
C SER A 185 -11.62 -2.92 -8.95
N ALA A 186 -12.57 -1.99 -8.97
CA ALA A 186 -13.52 -1.86 -10.09
C ALA A 186 -12.84 -1.50 -11.43
N SER A 187 -11.60 -0.98 -11.38
CA SER A 187 -10.78 -0.70 -12.55
C SER A 187 -9.82 -1.85 -12.89
N GLU A 188 -9.99 -3.05 -12.31
CA GLU A 188 -9.17 -4.22 -12.65
C GLU A 188 -9.29 -4.57 -14.14
N ARG A 189 -8.15 -4.79 -14.80
CA ARG A 189 -8.07 -5.19 -16.21
C ARG A 189 -7.04 -6.28 -16.39
N ILE A 190 -7.31 -7.21 -17.30
CA ILE A 190 -6.42 -8.30 -17.65
C ILE A 190 -6.17 -8.23 -19.15
N GLY A 191 -4.91 -8.34 -19.56
CA GLY A 191 -4.57 -8.33 -20.98
C GLY A 191 -3.08 -8.36 -21.25
N VAL A 192 -2.71 -8.27 -22.52
CA VAL A 192 -1.32 -8.20 -22.97
C VAL A 192 -0.88 -6.75 -23.11
N ILE A 193 0.25 -6.39 -22.48
CA ILE A 193 0.87 -5.06 -22.61
C ILE A 193 1.46 -4.95 -24.02
N LYS A 194 0.73 -4.36 -24.96
CA LYS A 194 1.20 -4.25 -26.34
C LYS A 194 2.37 -3.27 -26.47
N ARG A 195 2.23 -2.10 -25.84
CA ARG A 195 3.19 -1.00 -25.90
C ARG A 195 2.93 0.04 -24.81
N ILE A 196 3.97 0.70 -24.33
CA ILE A 196 3.87 2.00 -23.66
C ILE A 196 4.39 3.12 -24.56
N SER A 197 3.59 4.18 -24.67
CA SER A 197 3.96 5.39 -25.43
C SER A 197 4.85 6.33 -24.60
N GLY A 198 5.59 7.22 -25.27
CA GLY A 198 6.43 8.22 -24.58
C GLY A 198 5.64 9.19 -23.70
N SER A 199 4.33 9.33 -23.90
CA SER A 199 3.43 10.12 -23.05
C SER A 199 2.88 9.35 -21.84
N GLY A 200 3.28 8.10 -21.62
CA GLY A 200 2.82 7.30 -20.48
C GLY A 200 1.49 6.58 -20.69
N MET A 201 1.00 6.48 -21.93
CA MET A 201 -0.19 5.66 -22.23
C MET A 201 0.22 4.21 -22.49
N ILE A 202 -0.37 3.30 -21.72
CA ILE A 202 -0.26 1.84 -21.84
C ILE A 202 -1.35 1.36 -22.80
N ASN A 203 -0.97 0.64 -23.85
CA ASN A 203 -1.90 -0.08 -24.71
C ASN A 203 -2.04 -1.52 -24.21
N LEU A 204 -3.24 -1.88 -23.77
CA LEU A 204 -3.59 -3.22 -23.30
C LEU A 204 -4.55 -3.89 -24.29
N ILE A 205 -4.25 -5.14 -24.67
CA ILE A 205 -5.15 -5.98 -25.48
C ILE A 205 -5.83 -7.01 -24.56
N ASP A 206 -7.15 -7.01 -24.50
CA ASP A 206 -7.93 -7.99 -23.71
C ASP A 206 -8.12 -9.33 -24.44
N ALA A 207 -8.90 -10.24 -23.84
CA ALA A 207 -9.11 -11.59 -24.36
C ALA A 207 -9.90 -11.61 -25.68
N GLU A 208 -10.73 -10.59 -25.90
CA GLU A 208 -11.52 -10.37 -27.09
C GLU A 208 -10.72 -9.66 -28.21
N GLY A 209 -9.50 -9.23 -27.90
CA GLY A 209 -8.61 -8.55 -28.84
C GLY A 209 -8.82 -7.04 -28.93
N TYR A 210 -9.66 -6.45 -28.06
CA TYR A 210 -9.86 -5.01 -28.02
C TYR A 210 -8.65 -4.31 -27.42
N SER A 211 -8.25 -3.21 -28.07
CA SER A 211 -7.14 -2.37 -27.65
C SER A 211 -7.67 -1.19 -26.83
N THR A 212 -7.18 -1.05 -25.60
CA THR A 212 -7.54 0.06 -24.70
C THR A 212 -6.29 0.82 -24.26
N LEU A 213 -6.42 2.14 -24.14
CA LEU A 213 -5.34 3.03 -23.71
C LEU A 213 -5.56 3.49 -22.27
N HIS A 214 -4.57 3.29 -21.42
CA HIS A 214 -4.61 3.62 -20.00
C HIS A 214 -3.45 4.56 -19.64
N ASN A 215 -3.73 5.62 -18.88
CA ASN A 215 -2.67 6.50 -18.39
C ASN A 215 -1.98 5.84 -17.18
N ILE A 216 -0.67 5.65 -17.26
CA ILE A 216 0.13 5.01 -16.21
C ILE A 216 0.02 5.71 -14.85
N VAL A 217 -0.21 7.02 -14.81
CA VAL A 217 -0.37 7.78 -13.55
C VAL A 217 -1.59 7.29 -12.76
N HIS A 218 -2.61 6.75 -13.44
CA HIS A 218 -3.81 6.19 -12.81
C HIS A 218 -3.72 4.70 -12.51
N VAL A 219 -2.67 4.02 -12.98
CA VAL A 219 -2.39 2.63 -12.64
C VAL A 219 -1.88 2.56 -11.21
N LYS A 220 -2.53 1.72 -10.41
CA LYS A 220 -2.30 1.60 -8.97
C LYS A 220 -1.50 0.36 -8.64
N THR A 221 -1.81 -0.74 -9.32
CA THR A 221 -1.12 -2.01 -9.14
C THR A 221 -0.90 -2.71 -10.46
N MET A 222 0.13 -3.56 -10.51
CA MET A 222 0.37 -4.49 -11.60
C MET A 222 0.81 -5.85 -11.05
N VAL A 223 0.34 -6.93 -11.66
CA VAL A 223 0.84 -8.29 -11.49
C VAL A 223 1.16 -8.84 -12.86
N VAL A 224 2.34 -9.44 -13.01
CA VAL A 224 2.73 -10.17 -14.23
C VAL A 224 2.82 -11.65 -13.84
N PRO A 225 1.83 -12.49 -14.21
CA PRO A 225 1.88 -13.92 -13.95
C PRO A 225 3.15 -14.53 -14.56
N LYS A 226 3.80 -15.43 -13.82
CA LYS A 226 4.96 -16.20 -14.29
C LYS A 226 4.54 -17.61 -14.67
#